data_AF-A0A948SPJ1-F1
#
_entry.id   AF-A0A948SPJ1-F1
#
_cell.length_a   1.000
_cell.length_b   1.000
_cell.length_c   1.000
_cell.angle_alpha   90.00
_cell.angle_beta   90.00
_cell.angle_gamma   90.00
#
_symmetry.space_group_name_H-M   'P 1'
#
loop_
_entity.id
_entity.type
_entity.pdbx_description
1 polymer ?
#
loop_
_entity_poly.entity_id
_entity_poly.type
_entity_poly.pdbx_seq_one_letter_code
_entity_poly.pdbx_strand_id
1 'polypeptide(L)'
;MVLSKFLVPLGDAEVKVADWFNVLAAIAFVLGGANLLKMNLLSISARGPGWGYSAVTLAAFLTTLGVGVLKVGVPPAAAFPNVPFSGEKDVAGSALWWLYEYAMSPITGTLFAMLAFYVASAAFRAFRAKNAAAIFLLATAFVVLLGRTYAGVLATSWIPHDNPWVSWLRLENLSAVIMSVFTNAGTRAMIIGIAIGVAATSLKIMLGLDRSYLGGAR
;
A
#
# COMPACT_ATOMS: atom_id res chain seq x y z
N MET A 1 0.77 -16.23 5.14
CA MET A 1 1.39 -16.52 3.83
C MET A 1 2.87 -16.86 3.85
N VAL A 2 3.73 -16.23 4.67
CA VAL A 2 5.19 -16.50 4.60
C VAL A 2 5.60 -17.75 5.38
N LEU A 3 5.00 -18.00 6.56
CA LEU A 3 5.42 -19.06 7.48
C LEU A 3 4.98 -20.48 7.07
N SER A 4 3.82 -20.63 6.42
CA SER A 4 3.30 -21.93 5.97
C SER A 4 4.15 -22.58 4.88
N LYS A 5 4.88 -21.78 4.08
CA LYS A 5 5.83 -22.30 3.08
C LYS A 5 7.05 -22.98 3.69
N PHE A 6 7.35 -22.72 4.97
CA PHE A 6 8.50 -23.29 5.68
C PHE A 6 8.11 -24.36 6.69
N LEU A 7 6.85 -24.40 7.12
CA LEU A 7 6.36 -25.33 8.13
C LEU A 7 5.02 -25.92 7.66
N VAL A 8 5.08 -27.15 7.15
CA VAL A 8 3.93 -27.92 6.61
C VAL A 8 2.69 -27.92 7.53
N PRO A 9 2.78 -28.09 8.87
CA PRO A 9 1.60 -28.09 9.74
C PRO A 9 0.94 -26.71 9.95
N LEU A 10 1.56 -25.62 9.48
CA LEU A 10 1.00 -24.26 9.60
C LEU A 10 0.04 -23.88 8.46
N GLY A 11 -0.12 -24.72 7.43
CA GLY A 11 -1.08 -24.49 6.34
C GLY A 11 -2.53 -24.44 6.84
N ASP A 12 -2.95 -25.40 7.65
CA ASP A 12 -4.32 -25.46 8.18
C ASP A 12 -4.61 -24.34 9.19
N ALA A 13 -3.60 -23.95 9.96
CA ALA A 13 -3.70 -22.81 10.88
C ALA A 13 -3.83 -21.49 10.10
N GLU A 14 -3.16 -21.35 8.96
CA GLU A 14 -3.26 -20.17 8.10
C GLU A 14 -4.67 -19.97 7.57
N VAL A 15 -5.31 -21.02 7.04
CA VAL A 15 -6.68 -20.93 6.51
C VAL A 15 -7.64 -20.52 7.61
N LYS A 16 -7.56 -21.16 8.78
CA LYS A 16 -8.41 -20.81 9.93
C LYS A 16 -8.21 -19.36 10.38
N VAL A 17 -6.96 -18.91 10.48
CA VAL A 17 -6.66 -17.51 10.87
C VAL A 17 -7.18 -16.54 9.80
N ALA A 18 -7.07 -16.87 8.51
CA ALA A 18 -7.61 -16.05 7.43
C ALA A 18 -9.14 -15.94 7.51
N ASP A 19 -9.85 -17.03 7.79
CA ASP A 19 -11.31 -17.02 7.96
C ASP A 19 -11.73 -16.15 9.14
N TRP A 20 -11.09 -16.33 10.30
CA TRP A 20 -11.31 -15.49 11.49
C TRP A 20 -11.02 -14.01 11.18
N PHE A 21 -9.92 -13.73 10.48
CA PHE A 21 -9.57 -12.38 10.07
C PHE A 21 -10.63 -11.78 9.14
N ASN A 22 -11.15 -12.53 8.17
CA ASN A 22 -12.19 -12.04 7.26
C ASN A 22 -13.49 -11.68 7.99
N VAL A 23 -13.91 -12.49 8.96
CA VAL A 23 -15.09 -12.19 9.81
C VAL A 23 -14.85 -10.92 10.63
N LEU A 24 -13.69 -10.80 11.28
CA LEU A 24 -13.32 -9.62 12.05
C LEU A 24 -13.22 -8.37 11.16
N ALA A 25 -12.63 -8.50 9.97
CA ALA A 25 -12.49 -7.43 9.00
C ALA A 25 -13.85 -6.91 8.55
N ALA A 26 -14.82 -7.80 8.28
CA ALA A 26 -16.17 -7.41 7.91
C ALA A 26 -16.83 -6.52 8.98
N ILE A 27 -16.73 -6.91 10.26
CA ILE A 27 -17.24 -6.12 11.39
C ILE A 27 -16.46 -4.80 11.53
N ALA A 28 -15.14 -4.84 11.39
CA ALA A 28 -14.27 -3.67 11.47
C ALA A 28 -14.54 -2.65 10.37
N PHE A 29 -14.88 -3.07 9.15
CA PHE A 29 -15.26 -2.16 8.06
C PHE A 29 -16.51 -1.37 8.42
N VAL A 30 -17.52 -2.01 9.00
CA VAL A 30 -18.77 -1.35 9.44
C VAL A 30 -18.49 -0.37 10.57
N LEU A 31 -17.74 -0.79 11.60
CA LEU A 31 -17.33 0.08 12.71
C LEU A 31 -16.47 1.25 12.24
N GLY A 32 -15.53 1.01 11.32
CA GLY A 32 -14.67 2.03 10.75
C GLY A 32 -15.47 3.08 9.99
N GLY A 33 -16.42 2.65 9.15
CA GLY A 33 -17.35 3.54 8.47
C GLY A 33 -18.21 4.35 9.46
N ALA A 34 -18.81 3.70 10.44
CA ALA A 34 -19.62 4.36 11.47
C ALA A 34 -18.81 5.38 12.29
N ASN A 35 -17.57 5.06 12.65
CA ASN A 35 -16.67 5.97 13.37
C ASN A 35 -16.28 7.19 12.52
N LEU A 36 -15.99 6.98 11.22
CA LEU A 36 -15.70 8.06 10.28
C LEU A 36 -16.90 9.01 10.17
N LEU A 37 -18.11 8.46 9.99
CA LEU A 37 -19.35 9.24 9.94
C LEU A 37 -19.52 10.04 11.25
N LYS A 38 -19.45 9.37 12.40
CA LYS A 38 -19.64 9.99 13.72
C LYS A 38 -18.65 11.14 13.95
N MET A 39 -17.36 10.92 13.75
CA MET A 39 -16.34 11.91 14.05
C MET A 39 -16.44 13.14 13.14
N ASN A 40 -16.70 12.93 11.85
CA ASN A 40 -16.87 14.04 10.91
C ASN A 40 -18.20 14.79 11.12
N LEU A 41 -19.30 14.10 11.41
CA LEU A 41 -20.58 14.74 11.73
C LEU A 41 -20.50 15.57 13.02
N LEU A 42 -19.81 15.08 14.05
CA LEU A 42 -19.58 15.84 15.29
C LEU A 42 -18.74 17.09 15.03
N SER A 43 -17.66 16.98 14.24
CA SER A 43 -16.84 18.12 13.82
C SER A 43 -17.65 19.19 13.08
N ILE A 44 -18.53 18.77 12.16
CA ILE A 44 -19.42 19.66 11.40
C ILE A 44 -20.45 20.32 12.32
N SER A 45 -21.10 19.53 13.20
CA SER A 45 -22.11 20.02 14.13
C SER A 45 -21.53 21.01 15.15
N ALA A 46 -20.30 20.76 15.61
CA ALA A 46 -19.60 21.63 16.55
C ALA A 46 -19.02 22.88 15.87
N ARG A 47 -19.01 22.96 14.54
CA ARG A 47 -18.39 24.04 13.73
C ARG A 47 -16.97 24.40 14.20
N GLY A 48 -16.20 23.38 14.60
CA GLY A 48 -14.83 23.56 15.05
C GLY A 48 -13.89 24.06 13.95
N PRO A 49 -12.68 24.50 14.30
CA PRO A 49 -11.67 24.87 13.31
C PRO A 49 -11.42 23.68 12.35
N GLY A 50 -11.58 23.91 11.05
CA GLY A 50 -11.42 22.88 10.01
C GLY A 50 -12.67 22.05 9.69
N TRP A 51 -13.86 22.41 10.18
CA TRP A 51 -15.13 21.68 9.91
C TRP A 51 -15.42 21.47 8.41
N GLY A 52 -14.98 22.40 7.55
CA GLY A 52 -15.15 22.29 6.10
C GLY A 52 -14.46 21.06 5.51
N TYR A 53 -13.28 20.69 6.00
CA TYR A 53 -12.57 19.47 5.55
C TYR A 53 -13.30 18.20 5.98
N SER A 54 -13.92 18.22 7.17
CA SER A 54 -14.78 17.11 7.62
C SER A 54 -16.01 16.94 6.72
N ALA A 55 -16.63 18.05 6.27
CA ALA A 55 -17.74 17.99 5.32
C ALA A 55 -17.33 17.42 3.96
N VAL A 56 -16.19 17.86 3.42
CA VAL A 56 -15.64 17.32 2.16
C VAL A 56 -15.34 15.84 2.27
N THR A 57 -14.73 15.40 3.37
CA THR A 57 -14.42 13.99 3.63
C THR A 57 -15.69 13.15 3.70
N LEU A 58 -16.71 13.64 4.40
CA LEU A 58 -18.00 12.96 4.53
C LEU A 58 -18.71 12.83 3.18
N ALA A 59 -18.74 13.91 2.39
CA ALA A 59 -19.32 13.92 1.06
C ALA A 59 -18.60 12.94 0.12
N ALA A 60 -17.26 12.95 0.11
CA ALA A 60 -16.46 12.04 -0.70
C ALA A 60 -16.69 10.57 -0.30
N PHE A 61 -16.76 10.28 1.02
CA PHE A 61 -17.06 8.95 1.53
C PHE A 61 -18.43 8.47 1.08
N LEU A 62 -19.48 9.26 1.29
CA LEU A 62 -20.85 8.90 0.90
C LEU A 62 -21.01 8.75 -0.61
N THR A 63 -20.36 9.62 -1.39
CA THR A 63 -20.37 9.54 -2.86
C THR A 63 -19.71 8.24 -3.33
N THR A 64 -18.52 7.92 -2.81
CA THR A 64 -17.78 6.69 -3.18
C THR A 64 -18.55 5.44 -2.77
N LEU A 65 -19.10 5.43 -1.56
CA LEU A 65 -19.91 4.32 -1.04
C LEU A 65 -21.17 4.13 -1.88
N GLY A 66 -21.89 5.21 -2.17
CA GLY A 66 -23.11 5.17 -2.98
C GLY A 66 -22.84 4.69 -4.39
N VAL A 67 -21.80 5.23 -5.05
CA VAL A 67 -21.38 4.81 -6.40
C VAL A 67 -21.00 3.33 -6.43
N GLY A 68 -20.30 2.83 -5.40
CA GLY A 68 -19.90 1.43 -5.32
C GLY A 68 -21.03 0.45 -5.01
N VAL A 69 -21.91 0.79 -4.06
CA VAL A 69 -23.05 -0.05 -3.67
C VAL A 69 -24.11 -0.10 -4.76
N LEU A 70 -24.41 1.05 -5.37
CA LEU A 70 -25.43 1.14 -6.43
C LEU A 70 -24.88 0.74 -7.81
N LYS A 71 -23.59 0.38 -7.92
CA LYS A 71 -22.91 0.03 -9.18
C LYS A 71 -23.18 1.06 -10.28
N VAL A 72 -23.14 2.34 -9.93
CA VAL A 72 -23.50 3.43 -10.85
C VAL A 72 -22.56 3.43 -12.06
N GLY A 73 -23.13 3.51 -13.25
CA GLY A 73 -22.38 3.53 -14.52
C GLY A 73 -21.76 2.19 -14.94
N VAL A 74 -22.05 1.10 -14.24
CA VAL A 74 -21.54 -0.23 -14.62
C VAL A 74 -22.22 -0.72 -15.90
N PRO A 75 -21.47 -1.07 -16.96
CA PRO A 75 -22.05 -1.62 -18.19
C PRO A 75 -22.71 -2.97 -17.92
N PRO A 76 -23.76 -3.37 -18.68
CA PRO A 76 -24.38 -4.68 -18.53
C PRO A 76 -23.36 -5.81 -18.71
N ALA A 77 -23.46 -6.84 -17.87
CA ALA A 77 -22.60 -8.01 -17.98
C ALA A 77 -22.83 -8.73 -19.32
N ALA A 78 -21.78 -9.28 -19.91
CA ALA A 78 -21.88 -10.10 -21.13
C ALA A 78 -22.83 -11.31 -20.94
N ALA A 79 -22.95 -11.82 -19.71
CA ALA A 79 -23.87 -12.90 -19.36
C ALA A 79 -25.33 -12.46 -19.19
N PHE A 80 -25.60 -11.17 -18.90
CA PHE A 80 -26.94 -10.64 -18.65
C PHE A 80 -27.13 -9.28 -19.34
N PRO A 81 -27.17 -9.22 -20.68
CA PRO A 81 -27.22 -7.97 -21.43
C PRO A 81 -28.49 -7.15 -21.17
N ASN A 82 -29.58 -7.80 -20.73
CA ASN A 82 -30.87 -7.15 -20.46
C ASN A 82 -31.01 -6.59 -19.04
N VAL A 83 -30.02 -6.82 -18.16
CA VAL A 83 -30.06 -6.33 -16.78
C VAL A 83 -29.08 -5.16 -16.64
N PRO A 84 -29.57 -3.91 -16.51
CA PRO A 84 -28.70 -2.76 -16.30
C PRO A 84 -27.92 -2.89 -14.99
N PHE A 85 -26.67 -2.40 -14.96
CA PHE A 85 -25.76 -2.44 -13.79
C PHE A 85 -25.38 -3.84 -13.27
N SER A 86 -25.55 -4.88 -14.09
CA SER A 86 -25.20 -6.27 -13.73
C SER A 86 -23.71 -6.60 -13.85
N GLY A 87 -22.93 -5.77 -14.55
CA GLY A 87 -21.52 -5.99 -14.82
C GLY A 87 -20.59 -5.90 -13.61
N GLU A 88 -19.30 -6.01 -13.93
CA GLU A 88 -18.22 -5.85 -12.98
C GLU A 88 -17.95 -4.36 -12.72
N LYS A 89 -17.66 -4.04 -11.47
CA LYS A 89 -17.51 -2.67 -10.97
C LYS A 89 -16.20 -2.01 -11.39
N ASP A 90 -15.20 -2.81 -11.72
CA ASP A 90 -13.83 -2.38 -12.02
C ASP A 90 -13.56 -2.36 -13.54
N VAL A 91 -14.56 -1.95 -14.33
CA VAL A 91 -14.47 -1.91 -15.79
C VAL A 91 -14.42 -0.46 -16.29
N ALA A 92 -13.65 -0.23 -17.34
CA ALA A 92 -13.58 1.06 -18.02
C ALA A 92 -14.99 1.55 -18.41
N GLY A 93 -15.35 2.73 -17.92
CA GLY A 93 -16.69 3.32 -18.08
C GLY A 93 -17.57 3.26 -16.84
N SER A 94 -17.21 2.48 -15.81
CA SER A 94 -17.91 2.53 -14.52
C SER A 94 -17.60 3.82 -13.77
N ALA A 95 -18.54 4.31 -12.96
CA ALA A 95 -18.30 5.51 -12.16
C ALA A 95 -17.25 5.26 -11.06
N LEU A 96 -17.12 4.01 -10.58
CA LEU A 96 -16.03 3.62 -9.66
C LEU A 96 -14.66 3.70 -10.32
N TRP A 97 -14.53 3.20 -11.55
CA TRP A 97 -13.28 3.27 -12.32
C TRP A 97 -12.90 4.73 -12.58
N TRP A 98 -13.86 5.58 -12.94
CA TRP A 98 -13.61 7.01 -13.14
C TRP A 98 -13.09 7.68 -11.85
N LEU A 99 -13.73 7.41 -10.71
CA LEU A 99 -13.28 7.95 -9.43
C LEU A 99 -11.88 7.46 -9.06
N TYR A 100 -11.58 6.20 -9.33
CA TYR A 100 -10.25 5.65 -9.13
C TYR A 100 -9.19 6.34 -10.01
N GLU A 101 -9.44 6.42 -11.32
CA GLU A 101 -8.46 6.92 -12.29
C GLU A 101 -8.24 8.43 -12.17
N TYR A 102 -9.29 9.20 -11.88
CA TYR A 102 -9.22 10.67 -11.89
C TYR A 102 -9.16 11.31 -10.49
N ALA A 103 -9.53 10.60 -9.43
CA ALA A 103 -9.37 11.11 -8.06
C ALA A 103 -8.29 10.35 -7.29
N MET A 104 -8.40 9.02 -7.18
CA MET A 104 -7.48 8.24 -6.34
C MET A 104 -6.06 8.18 -6.91
N SER A 105 -5.91 7.88 -8.20
CA SER A 105 -4.61 7.75 -8.87
C SER A 105 -3.78 9.05 -8.81
N PRO A 106 -4.32 10.25 -9.11
CA PRO A 106 -3.55 11.49 -8.98
C PRO A 106 -3.21 11.84 -7.54
N ILE A 107 -4.14 11.65 -6.58
CA ILE A 107 -3.88 11.92 -5.16
C ILE A 107 -2.74 11.03 -4.65
N THR A 108 -2.79 9.73 -4.94
CA THR A 108 -1.70 8.81 -4.58
C THR A 108 -0.39 9.17 -5.30
N GLY A 109 -0.45 9.56 -6.57
CA GLY A 109 0.70 10.06 -7.32
C GLY A 109 1.36 11.29 -6.70
N THR A 110 0.58 12.27 -6.23
CA THR A 110 1.11 13.46 -5.53
C THR A 110 1.74 13.10 -4.19
N LEU A 111 1.16 12.17 -3.43
CA LEU A 111 1.75 11.65 -2.19
C LEU A 111 3.10 10.99 -2.46
N PHE A 112 3.19 10.13 -3.47
CA PHE A 112 4.45 9.49 -3.85
C PHE A 112 5.47 10.50 -4.37
N ALA A 113 5.06 11.50 -5.15
CA ALA A 113 5.94 12.56 -5.64
C ALA A 113 6.53 13.38 -4.49
N MET A 114 5.71 13.77 -3.50
CA MET A 114 6.17 14.46 -2.30
C MET A 114 7.14 13.59 -1.50
N LEU A 115 6.80 12.32 -1.25
CA LEU A 115 7.69 11.39 -0.55
C LEU A 115 9.01 11.19 -1.30
N ALA A 116 8.97 11.05 -2.62
CA ALA A 116 10.18 10.92 -3.44
C ALA A 116 11.07 12.15 -3.31
N PHE A 117 10.51 13.36 -3.33
CA PHE A 117 11.26 14.59 -3.12
C PHE A 117 11.89 14.67 -1.72
N TYR A 118 11.12 14.35 -0.67
CA TYR A 118 11.63 14.34 0.71
C TYR A 118 12.73 13.29 0.92
N VAL A 119 12.53 12.08 0.40
CA VAL A 119 13.51 10.99 0.48
C VAL A 119 14.75 11.37 -0.31
N ALA A 120 14.64 11.90 -1.53
CA ALA A 120 15.79 12.33 -2.32
C ALA A 120 16.57 13.46 -1.62
N SER A 121 15.89 14.44 -1.03
CA SER A 121 16.51 15.53 -0.28
C SER A 121 17.23 15.04 0.99
N ALA A 122 16.58 14.18 1.77
CA ALA A 122 17.19 13.56 2.96
C ALA A 122 18.37 12.65 2.59
N ALA A 123 18.21 11.86 1.53
CA ALA A 123 19.23 10.97 0.99
C ALA A 123 20.43 11.77 0.48
N PHE A 124 20.26 12.84 -0.30
CA PHE A 124 21.35 13.69 -0.77
C PHE A 124 22.12 14.32 0.41
N ARG A 125 21.41 14.76 1.45
CA ARG A 125 22.01 15.28 2.68
C ARG A 125 22.77 14.21 3.48
N ALA A 126 22.30 12.96 3.46
CA ALA A 126 22.90 11.83 4.18
C ALA A 126 24.01 11.10 3.40
N PHE A 127 23.92 11.02 2.06
CA PHE A 127 24.83 10.34 1.14
C PHE A 127 26.03 11.19 0.72
N ARG A 128 26.47 12.11 1.57
CA ARG A 128 27.80 12.68 1.39
C ARG A 128 28.80 11.55 1.66
N ALA A 129 29.50 11.07 0.63
CA ALA A 129 30.41 9.91 0.67
C ALA A 129 31.58 10.16 1.65
N LYS A 130 31.27 10.05 2.94
CA LYS A 130 32.15 10.38 4.07
C LYS A 130 32.63 9.13 4.79
N ASN A 131 32.01 7.97 4.54
CA ASN A 131 32.37 6.70 5.16
C ASN A 131 32.18 5.55 4.16
N ALA A 132 32.85 4.42 4.41
CA ALA A 132 32.80 3.25 3.53
C ALA A 132 31.37 2.71 3.35
N ALA A 133 30.55 2.73 4.41
CA ALA A 133 29.16 2.27 4.35
C ALA A 133 28.29 3.08 3.36
N ALA A 134 28.43 4.41 3.34
CA ALA A 134 27.72 5.29 2.40
C ALA A 134 28.15 5.03 0.96
N ILE A 135 29.42 4.70 0.72
CA ILE A 135 29.93 4.34 -0.61
C ILE A 135 29.27 3.05 -1.10
N PHE A 136 29.19 2.00 -0.25
CA PHE A 136 28.51 0.77 -0.61
C PHE A 136 27.02 0.98 -0.91
N LEU A 137 26.33 1.78 -0.09
CA LEU A 137 24.92 2.11 -0.36
C LEU A 137 24.74 2.90 -1.66
N LEU A 138 25.60 3.89 -1.91
CA LEU A 138 25.56 4.70 -3.13
C LEU A 138 25.82 3.86 -4.38
N ALA A 139 26.83 2.97 -4.34
CA ALA A 139 27.14 2.05 -5.42
C ALA A 139 25.96 1.10 -5.70
N THR A 140 25.37 0.54 -4.64
CA THR A 140 24.21 -0.36 -4.75
C THR A 140 23.00 0.38 -5.36
N ALA A 141 22.72 1.59 -4.89
CA ALA A 141 21.63 2.42 -5.43
C ALA A 141 21.84 2.78 -6.90
N PHE A 142 23.07 3.13 -7.28
CA PHE A 142 23.44 3.44 -8.67
C PHE A 142 23.22 2.23 -9.59
N VAL A 143 23.65 1.05 -9.17
CA VAL A 143 23.44 -0.18 -9.95
C VAL A 143 21.96 -0.52 -10.08
N VAL A 144 21.18 -0.42 -9.00
CA VAL A 144 19.74 -0.69 -9.06
C VAL A 144 19.03 0.28 -10.01
N LEU A 145 19.38 1.56 -9.97
CA LEU A 145 18.77 2.59 -10.83
C LEU A 145 19.11 2.37 -12.30
N LEU A 146 20.36 2.04 -12.63
CA LEU A 146 20.76 1.69 -14.00
C LEU A 146 20.07 0.39 -14.47
N GLY A 147 20.05 -0.66 -13.65
CA GLY A 147 19.42 -1.94 -14.01
C GLY A 147 17.90 -1.88 -14.16
N ARG A 148 17.24 -0.82 -13.67
CA ARG A 148 15.80 -0.57 -13.85
C ARG A 148 15.47 0.38 -15.01
N THR A 149 16.48 0.98 -15.65
CA THR A 149 16.31 1.84 -16.81
C THR A 149 16.78 1.13 -18.08
N TYR A 150 16.22 1.50 -19.23
CA TYR A 150 16.66 0.97 -20.53
C TYR A 150 18.15 1.21 -20.81
N ALA A 151 18.77 2.18 -20.14
CA ALA A 151 20.21 2.46 -20.23
C ALA A 151 21.08 1.30 -19.71
N GLY A 152 20.66 0.57 -18.67
CA GLY A 152 21.40 -0.58 -18.14
C GLY A 152 21.52 -1.73 -19.15
N VAL A 153 20.41 -1.98 -19.85
CA VAL A 153 20.31 -3.03 -20.89
C VAL A 153 21.23 -2.72 -22.06
N LEU A 154 21.22 -1.47 -22.53
CA LEU A 154 22.09 -1.04 -23.62
C LEU A 154 23.57 -1.10 -23.23
N ALA A 155 23.91 -0.67 -22.02
CA ALA A 155 25.28 -0.64 -21.52
C ALA A 155 25.89 -2.04 -21.29
N THR A 156 25.05 -3.06 -21.04
CA THR A 156 25.51 -4.45 -20.83
C THR A 156 25.09 -5.42 -21.95
N SER A 157 24.59 -4.88 -23.06
CA SER A 157 24.18 -5.64 -24.25
C SER A 157 25.29 -6.46 -24.91
N TRP A 158 26.55 -6.07 -24.69
CA TRP A 158 27.75 -6.77 -25.14
C TRP A 158 28.08 -8.04 -24.32
N ILE A 159 27.40 -8.27 -23.19
CA ILE A 159 27.58 -9.47 -22.37
C ILE A 159 26.65 -10.57 -22.90
N PRO A 160 27.18 -11.73 -23.34
CA PRO A 160 26.37 -12.82 -23.91
C PRO A 160 25.31 -13.34 -22.92
N HIS A 161 24.08 -13.55 -23.41
CA HIS A 161 22.96 -14.02 -22.59
C HIS A 161 23.08 -15.51 -22.24
N ASP A 162 23.80 -16.27 -23.06
CA ASP A 162 23.77 -17.72 -23.10
C ASP A 162 24.74 -18.38 -22.13
N ASN A 163 25.65 -17.59 -21.52
CA ASN A 163 26.61 -18.10 -20.56
C ASN A 163 26.15 -17.77 -19.12
N PRO A 164 25.72 -18.77 -18.32
CA PRO A 164 25.22 -18.58 -16.95
C PRO A 164 26.22 -17.87 -16.02
N TRP A 165 27.52 -18.02 -16.29
CA TRP A 165 28.61 -17.48 -15.46
C TRP A 165 28.86 -15.99 -15.66
N VAL A 166 28.39 -15.40 -16.76
CA VAL A 166 28.61 -13.99 -17.09
C VAL A 166 27.30 -13.20 -17.14
N SER A 167 26.18 -13.90 -17.33
CA SER A 167 24.84 -13.32 -17.36
C SER A 167 24.49 -12.57 -16.07
N TRP A 168 24.95 -13.01 -14.90
CA TRP A 168 24.67 -12.35 -13.61
C TRP A 168 25.34 -10.97 -13.45
N LEU A 169 26.40 -10.67 -14.21
CA LEU A 169 27.10 -9.37 -14.21
C LEU A 169 26.34 -8.28 -14.97
N ARG A 170 25.30 -8.65 -15.73
CA ARG A 170 24.42 -7.68 -16.40
C ARG A 170 23.67 -6.85 -15.36
N LEU A 171 23.54 -5.55 -15.63
CA LEU A 171 22.95 -4.60 -14.67
C LEU A 171 21.51 -4.96 -14.33
N GLU A 172 20.75 -5.49 -15.29
CA GLU A 172 19.38 -6.00 -15.09
C GLU A 172 19.35 -7.14 -14.06
N ASN A 173 20.22 -8.13 -14.22
CA ASN A 173 20.25 -9.32 -13.37
C ASN A 173 20.77 -8.99 -11.96
N LEU A 174 21.77 -8.12 -11.85
CA LEU A 174 22.28 -7.70 -10.56
C LEU A 174 21.23 -6.88 -9.78
N SER A 175 20.53 -5.97 -10.45
CA SER A 175 19.38 -5.25 -9.89
C SER A 175 18.27 -6.22 -9.46
N ALA A 176 17.97 -7.23 -10.27
CA ALA A 176 16.99 -8.26 -9.93
C ALA A 176 17.38 -9.08 -8.69
N VAL A 177 18.66 -9.45 -8.53
CA VAL A 177 19.16 -10.14 -7.32
C VAL A 177 19.01 -9.27 -6.09
N ILE A 178 19.41 -7.99 -6.18
CA ILE A 178 19.29 -7.04 -5.06
C ILE A 178 17.82 -6.93 -4.62
N MET A 179 16.90 -6.75 -5.57
CA MET A 179 15.49 -6.60 -5.28
C MET A 179 14.82 -7.89 -4.79
N SER A 180 15.12 -9.02 -5.44
CA SER A 180 14.47 -10.30 -5.14
C SER A 180 14.92 -10.90 -3.81
N VAL A 181 16.15 -10.66 -3.38
CA VAL A 181 16.71 -11.19 -2.13
C VAL A 181 16.67 -10.13 -1.03
N PHE A 182 17.41 -9.03 -1.18
CA PHE A 182 17.61 -8.06 -0.09
C PHE A 182 16.37 -7.18 0.11
N THR A 183 15.80 -6.61 -0.95
CA THR A 183 14.60 -5.78 -0.81
C THR A 183 13.43 -6.60 -0.29
N ASN A 184 13.19 -7.79 -0.85
CA ASN A 184 12.13 -8.67 -0.35
C ASN A 184 12.35 -9.12 1.10
N ALA A 185 13.60 -9.42 1.50
CA ALA A 185 13.91 -9.75 2.90
C ALA A 185 13.60 -8.56 3.82
N GLY A 186 14.00 -7.34 3.42
CA GLY A 186 13.69 -6.10 4.13
C GLY A 186 12.18 -5.85 4.25
N THR A 187 11.44 -5.95 3.15
CA THR A 187 9.97 -5.78 3.15
C THR A 187 9.29 -6.80 4.05
N ARG A 188 9.73 -8.06 4.05
CA ARG A 188 9.20 -9.09 4.96
C ARG A 188 9.50 -8.75 6.42
N ALA A 189 10.73 -8.36 6.74
CA ALA A 189 11.10 -7.96 8.10
C ALA A 189 10.28 -6.77 8.58
N MET A 190 10.08 -5.75 7.72
CA MET A 190 9.22 -4.60 8.01
C MET A 190 7.78 -5.01 8.28
N ILE A 191 7.17 -5.84 7.43
CA ILE A 191 5.78 -6.29 7.62
C ILE A 191 5.62 -7.05 8.93
N ILE A 192 6.56 -7.95 9.26
CA ILE A 192 6.54 -8.69 10.52
C ILE A 192 6.67 -7.73 11.70
N GLY A 193 7.61 -6.77 11.64
CA GLY A 193 7.80 -5.77 12.68
C GLY A 193 6.56 -4.89 12.89
N ILE A 194 5.93 -4.43 11.81
CA ILE A 194 4.69 -3.66 11.86
C ILE A 194 3.56 -4.51 12.47
N ALA A 195 3.42 -5.77 12.05
CA ALA A 195 2.38 -6.66 12.57
C ALA A 195 2.51 -6.88 14.08
N ILE A 196 3.73 -7.13 14.57
CA ILE A 196 4.00 -7.29 16.01
C ILE A 196 3.75 -5.97 16.75
N GLY A 197 4.18 -4.83 16.18
CA GLY A 197 3.95 -3.51 16.75
C GLY A 197 2.46 -3.19 16.91
N VAL A 198 1.66 -3.46 15.87
CA VAL A 198 0.20 -3.29 15.90
C VAL A 198 -0.43 -4.22 16.95
N ALA A 199 -0.04 -5.49 16.99
CA ALA A 199 -0.57 -6.45 17.99
C ALA A 199 -0.25 -6.00 19.43
N ALA A 200 0.97 -5.50 19.67
CA ALA A 200 1.37 -4.99 20.98
C ALA A 200 0.55 -3.75 21.38
N THR A 201 0.33 -2.81 20.46
CA THR A 201 -0.50 -1.63 20.71
C THR A 201 -1.97 -2.03 20.94
N SER A 202 -2.52 -2.96 20.16
CA SER A 202 -3.87 -3.48 20.37
C SER A 202 -4.03 -4.11 21.77
N LEU A 203 -3.04 -4.88 22.23
CA LEU A 203 -3.05 -5.47 23.57
C LEU A 203 -3.00 -4.39 24.67
N LYS A 204 -2.16 -3.36 24.52
CA LYS A 204 -2.13 -2.24 25.47
C LYS A 204 -3.47 -1.52 25.57
N ILE A 205 -4.15 -1.33 24.45
CA ILE A 205 -5.48 -0.73 24.41
C ILE A 205 -6.50 -1.64 25.11
N MET A 206 -6.50 -2.94 24.82
CA MET A 206 -7.42 -3.91 25.44
C MET A 206 -7.23 -4.04 26.96
N LEU A 207 -5.98 -3.98 27.43
CA LEU A 207 -5.65 -4.02 28.86
C LEU A 207 -5.84 -2.65 29.56
N GLY A 208 -6.26 -1.62 28.83
CA GLY A 208 -6.49 -0.27 29.38
C GLY A 208 -5.23 0.48 29.79
N LEU A 209 -4.05 0.01 29.35
CA LEU A 209 -2.76 0.65 29.59
C LEU A 209 -2.60 1.92 28.73
N ASP A 210 -3.12 1.89 27.49
CA ASP A 210 -3.15 3.07 26.60
C ASP A 210 -4.56 3.69 26.57
N ARG A 211 -4.72 4.81 27.29
CA ARG A 211 -6.00 5.56 27.40
C ARG A 211 -6.20 6.63 26.32
N SER A 212 -5.24 6.79 25.41
CA SER A 212 -5.23 7.88 24.42
C SER A 212 -6.43 7.84 23.45
N TYR A 213 -7.03 6.67 23.21
CA TYR A 213 -8.23 6.53 22.36
C TYR A 213 -9.56 6.85 23.07
N LEU A 214 -9.58 6.99 24.41
CA LEU A 214 -10.80 7.25 25.18
C LEU A 214 -11.15 8.74 25.33
N GLY A 215 -10.49 9.63 24.57
CA GLY A 215 -10.77 11.06 24.67
C GLY A 215 -10.46 11.62 26.06
N GLY A 216 -9.35 11.17 26.66
CA GLY A 216 -8.81 11.77 27.88
C GLY A 216 -8.42 13.21 27.60
N ALA A 217 -9.36 14.13 27.81
CA ALA A 217 -9.07 15.54 27.94
C ALA A 217 -8.16 15.71 29.17
N ARG A 218 -6.86 15.89 28.91
CA ARG A 218 -5.94 16.83 29.56
C ARG A 218 -4.61 16.82 28.82
#